data_AF-A0A957ZJT9-F1
#
_entry.id   AF-A0A957ZJT9-F1
#
_cell.length_a   1.000
_cell.length_b   1.000
_cell.length_c   1.000
_cell.angle_alpha   90.00
_cell.angle_beta   90.00
_cell.angle_gamma   90.00
#
_symmetry.space_group_name_H-M   'P 1'
#
loop_
_entity.id
_entity.type
_entity.pdbx_description
1 polymer ?
#
loop_
_entity_poly.entity_id
_entity_poly.type
_entity_poly.pdbx_seq_one_letter_code
_entity_poly.pdbx_strand_id
1 'polypeptide(L)'
;TGNLDGAGVDELALVNEDLGALRVYRLEGNNVLNPFFISESDTKPWSDVAIGNVDNELVLPELVAVRNAAPPLPALVVQRYKSPDAFEDVGTRELLPSPRVVFLADVTGNGDEEMYLLRDVPAGDARPRLFISNLGIDGMFAFEVPLDSDNGYRYGAGGDIDGDGKDELAVVRDTGFKIFESPETNTNSYTVTLETNARTIVMGNLDALGKDRLTADVTRFDLSVNAGKQSSAQQLRLTNLTRPNNPVRYDIRLLPQVSFIRLSQISGDTPGTVSLTADATELLPA
;
A
#
# COMPACT_ATOMS: atom_id res chain seq x y z
N THR A 1 -7.79 -2.08 15.30
CA THR A 1 -9.21 -1.92 15.70
C THR A 1 -10.05 -2.02 14.45
N GLY A 2 -11.35 -2.24 14.57
CA GLY A 2 -12.28 -2.17 13.43
C GLY A 2 -13.67 -2.68 13.80
N ASN A 3 -14.66 -2.25 13.05
CA ASN A 3 -16.08 -2.55 13.26
C ASN A 3 -16.43 -3.99 12.79
N LEU A 4 -16.02 -5.00 13.55
CA LEU A 4 -16.15 -6.43 13.22
C LEU A 4 -17.60 -6.90 13.19
N ASP A 5 -18.46 -6.36 14.06
CA ASP A 5 -19.86 -6.79 14.19
C ASP A 5 -20.88 -5.90 13.45
N GLY A 6 -20.41 -4.80 12.85
CA GLY A 6 -21.25 -3.86 12.11
C GLY A 6 -22.07 -2.91 12.99
N ALA A 7 -21.86 -2.88 14.32
CA ALA A 7 -22.60 -2.02 15.24
C ALA A 7 -22.20 -0.52 15.16
N GLY A 8 -21.16 -0.19 14.38
CA GLY A 8 -20.70 1.18 14.16
C GLY A 8 -19.75 1.71 15.23
N VAL A 9 -19.28 0.83 16.11
CA VAL A 9 -18.20 1.09 17.07
C VAL A 9 -17.10 0.08 16.79
N ASP A 10 -15.85 0.52 16.81
CA ASP A 10 -14.74 -0.38 16.56
C ASP A 10 -14.48 -1.32 17.75
N GLU A 11 -14.26 -2.59 17.44
CA GLU A 11 -13.68 -3.57 18.34
C GLU A 11 -12.15 -3.46 18.40
N LEU A 12 -11.61 -3.95 19.52
CA LEU A 12 -10.17 -4.03 19.76
C LEU A 12 -9.74 -5.50 19.87
N ALA A 13 -8.80 -5.93 19.03
CA ALA A 13 -8.12 -7.21 19.18
C ALA A 13 -6.73 -7.00 19.79
N LEU A 14 -6.35 -7.88 20.73
CA LEU A 14 -5.05 -7.88 21.39
C LEU A 14 -4.49 -9.29 21.47
N VAL A 15 -3.19 -9.43 21.24
CA VAL A 15 -2.42 -10.63 21.55
C VAL A 15 -1.56 -10.37 22.79
N ASN A 16 -1.67 -11.26 23.77
CA ASN A 16 -0.69 -11.37 24.84
C ASN A 16 0.37 -12.39 24.42
N GLU A 17 1.53 -11.91 23.98
CA GLU A 17 2.63 -12.74 23.49
C GLU A 17 3.19 -13.69 24.57
N ASP A 18 3.19 -13.28 25.85
CA ASP A 18 3.70 -14.11 26.95
C ASP A 18 2.83 -15.36 27.18
N LEU A 19 1.51 -15.23 26.95
CA LEU A 19 0.54 -16.32 27.09
C LEU A 19 0.16 -16.96 25.76
N GLY A 20 0.54 -16.35 24.62
CA GLY A 20 0.04 -16.74 23.31
C GLY A 20 -1.47 -16.62 23.16
N ALA A 21 -2.08 -15.64 23.84
CA ALA A 21 -3.53 -15.51 23.99
C ALA A 21 -4.08 -14.36 23.13
N LEU A 22 -5.03 -14.66 22.24
CA LEU A 22 -5.78 -13.68 21.45
C LEU A 22 -7.10 -13.35 22.14
N ARG A 23 -7.40 -12.06 22.28
CA ARG A 23 -8.67 -11.58 22.85
C ARG A 23 -9.24 -10.46 22.00
N VAL A 24 -10.56 -10.48 21.80
CA VAL A 24 -11.29 -9.38 21.16
C VAL A 24 -12.26 -8.76 22.17
N TYR A 25 -12.22 -7.43 22.22
CA TYR A 25 -12.97 -6.60 23.17
C TYR A 25 -13.95 -5.72 22.41
N ARG A 26 -15.15 -5.59 22.98
CA ARG A 26 -16.12 -4.58 22.59
C ARG A 26 -16.05 -3.40 23.56
N LEU A 27 -16.18 -2.19 23.04
CA LEU A 27 -16.37 -0.99 23.85
C LEU A 27 -17.85 -0.84 24.20
N GLU A 28 -18.19 -0.96 25.47
CA GLU A 28 -19.53 -0.75 25.99
C GLU A 28 -19.71 0.64 26.59
N GLY A 29 -20.96 0.95 26.98
CA GLY A 29 -21.30 2.19 27.65
C GLY A 29 -20.41 2.46 28.86
N ASN A 30 -20.12 3.74 29.11
CA ASN A 30 -19.17 4.21 30.13
C ASN A 30 -17.71 3.80 29.89
N ASN A 31 -17.32 3.54 28.63
CA ASN A 31 -15.95 3.22 28.22
C ASN A 31 -15.40 1.93 28.85
N VAL A 32 -16.25 0.92 29.00
CA VAL A 32 -15.86 -0.38 29.54
C VAL A 32 -15.45 -1.28 28.38
N LEU A 33 -14.25 -1.86 28.44
CA LEU A 33 -13.80 -2.87 27.49
C LEU A 33 -14.15 -4.27 28.02
N ASN A 34 -15.08 -4.94 27.34
CA ASN A 34 -15.49 -6.30 27.70
C ASN A 34 -14.99 -7.30 26.64
N PRO A 35 -14.22 -8.33 27.04
CA PRO A 35 -13.82 -9.38 26.12
C PRO A 35 -15.03 -10.24 25.77
N PHE A 36 -15.28 -10.45 24.48
CA PHE A 36 -16.34 -11.36 24.01
C PHE A 36 -15.76 -12.58 23.28
N PHE A 37 -14.50 -12.52 22.84
CA PHE A 37 -13.79 -13.64 22.26
C PHE A 37 -12.42 -13.84 22.92
N ILE A 38 -12.10 -15.09 23.22
CA ILE A 38 -10.83 -15.50 23.83
C ILE A 38 -10.36 -16.79 23.14
N SER A 39 -9.14 -16.79 22.62
CA SER A 39 -8.49 -17.96 22.03
C SER A 39 -7.09 -18.11 22.61
N GLU A 40 -6.86 -19.19 23.35
CA GLU A 40 -5.60 -19.47 24.05
C GLU A 40 -5.16 -20.89 23.72
N SER A 41 -3.86 -21.09 23.48
CA SER A 41 -3.33 -22.42 23.18
C SER A 41 -1.82 -22.51 23.34
N ASP A 42 -1.36 -23.35 24.27
CA ASP A 42 0.07 -23.56 24.55
C ASP A 42 0.84 -24.16 23.37
N THR A 43 0.16 -24.93 22.52
CA THR A 43 0.78 -25.61 21.36
C THR A 43 0.78 -24.77 20.08
N LYS A 44 0.09 -23.63 20.07
CA LYS A 44 -0.05 -22.74 18.91
C LYS A 44 -0.24 -21.28 19.37
N PRO A 45 0.71 -20.73 20.14
CA PRO A 45 0.55 -19.42 20.75
C PRO A 45 0.44 -18.33 19.68
N TRP A 46 -0.57 -17.48 19.81
CA TRP A 46 -0.76 -16.32 18.94
C TRP A 46 0.39 -15.33 19.11
N SER A 47 0.82 -14.72 18.01
CA SER A 47 1.91 -13.74 18.00
C SER A 47 1.47 -12.35 17.56
N ASP A 48 0.51 -12.24 16.64
CA ASP A 48 0.04 -10.93 16.18
C ASP A 48 -1.36 -11.00 15.57
N VAL A 49 -2.03 -9.85 15.49
CA VAL A 49 -3.39 -9.71 14.98
C VAL A 49 -3.63 -8.34 14.32
N ALA A 50 -4.35 -8.35 13.21
CA ALA A 50 -4.90 -7.19 12.54
C ALA A 50 -6.41 -7.33 12.34
N ILE A 51 -7.10 -6.20 12.16
CA ILE A 51 -8.51 -6.15 11.76
C ILE A 51 -8.57 -5.31 10.49
N GLY A 52 -9.21 -5.84 9.45
CA GLY A 52 -9.39 -5.15 8.17
C GLY A 52 -10.21 -5.99 7.19
N ASN A 53 -10.71 -5.34 6.14
CA ASN A 53 -11.44 -5.98 5.06
C ASN A 53 -10.45 -6.64 4.08
N VAL A 54 -10.26 -7.95 4.21
CA VAL A 54 -9.33 -8.72 3.36
C VAL A 54 -10.07 -9.60 2.35
N ASP A 55 -11.37 -9.37 2.18
CA ASP A 55 -12.26 -10.07 1.25
C ASP A 55 -13.23 -9.06 0.64
N ASN A 56 -12.89 -8.51 -0.54
CA ASN A 56 -13.65 -7.44 -1.20
C ASN A 56 -15.12 -7.76 -1.52
N GLU A 57 -15.54 -9.01 -1.42
CA GLU A 57 -16.95 -9.38 -1.57
C GLU A 57 -17.80 -8.90 -0.38
N LEU A 58 -17.17 -8.52 0.74
CA LEU A 58 -17.82 -8.16 1.98
C LEU A 58 -17.53 -6.73 2.43
N VAL A 59 -18.44 -6.25 3.28
CA VAL A 59 -18.40 -4.89 3.84
C VAL A 59 -17.77 -4.87 5.23
N LEU A 60 -17.86 -5.97 5.97
CA LEU A 60 -17.35 -6.06 7.33
C LEU A 60 -15.93 -6.61 7.33
N PRO A 61 -15.04 -6.09 8.19
CA PRO A 61 -13.67 -6.57 8.29
C PRO A 61 -13.59 -7.97 8.91
N GLU A 62 -12.48 -8.65 8.64
CA GLU A 62 -12.07 -9.88 9.28
C GLU A 62 -11.04 -9.64 10.39
N LEU A 63 -10.91 -10.64 11.26
CA LEU A 63 -9.80 -10.78 12.20
C LEU A 63 -8.70 -11.62 11.54
N VAL A 64 -7.56 -11.00 11.25
CA VAL A 64 -6.40 -11.67 10.64
C VAL A 64 -5.34 -11.89 11.70
N ALA A 65 -5.05 -13.15 12.03
CA ALA A 65 -4.13 -13.48 13.12
C ALA A 65 -3.05 -14.46 12.69
N VAL A 66 -1.86 -14.29 13.25
CA VAL A 66 -0.72 -15.20 13.07
C VAL A 66 -0.29 -15.81 14.39
N ARG A 67 0.22 -17.04 14.32
CA ARG A 67 0.65 -17.81 15.49
C ARG A 67 1.85 -18.68 15.19
N ASN A 68 2.62 -19.00 16.22
CA ASN A 68 3.68 -19.97 16.13
C ASN A 68 3.09 -21.38 16.07
N ALA A 69 3.05 -21.95 14.87
CA ALA A 69 2.48 -23.28 14.62
C ALA A 69 3.24 -23.97 13.49
N ALA A 70 3.57 -25.24 13.70
CA ALA A 70 4.18 -26.08 12.67
C ALA A 70 3.11 -26.84 11.87
N PRO A 71 3.32 -27.07 10.56
CA PRO A 71 2.45 -27.94 9.76
C PRO A 71 2.19 -29.30 10.45
N PRO A 72 0.95 -29.82 10.41
CA PRO A 72 -0.20 -29.37 9.61
C PRO A 72 -1.05 -28.27 10.26
N LEU A 73 -0.59 -27.65 11.35
CA LEU A 73 -1.35 -26.57 11.98
C LEU A 73 -1.15 -25.26 11.20
N PRO A 74 -2.22 -24.51 10.89
CA PRO A 74 -2.08 -23.26 10.17
C PRO A 74 -1.46 -22.18 11.07
N ALA A 75 -0.56 -21.39 10.49
CA ALA A 75 0.14 -20.29 11.14
C ALA A 75 -0.48 -18.93 10.82
N LEU A 76 -1.20 -18.81 9.69
CA LEU A 76 -2.10 -17.69 9.39
C LEU A 76 -3.55 -18.19 9.49
N VAL A 77 -4.39 -17.43 10.18
CA VAL A 77 -5.82 -17.68 10.31
C VAL A 77 -6.57 -16.36 10.09
N VAL A 78 -7.48 -16.35 9.13
CA VAL A 78 -8.44 -15.26 8.87
C VAL A 78 -9.79 -15.72 9.39
N GLN A 79 -10.40 -14.92 10.26
CA GLN A 79 -11.64 -15.26 10.93
C GLN A 79 -12.70 -14.20 10.71
N ARG A 80 -13.93 -14.63 10.43
CA ARG A 80 -15.08 -13.75 10.23
C ARG A 80 -15.97 -13.75 11.46
N TYR A 81 -16.45 -12.56 11.84
CA TYR A 81 -17.41 -12.43 12.93
C TYR A 81 -18.69 -13.18 12.59
N LYS A 82 -19.20 -13.92 13.57
CA LYS A 82 -20.46 -14.65 13.50
C LYS A 82 -21.30 -14.28 14.70
N SER A 83 -22.44 -13.66 14.43
CA SER A 83 -23.37 -13.31 15.49
C SER A 83 -23.97 -14.56 16.15
N PRO A 84 -24.10 -14.59 17.49
CA PRO A 84 -23.51 -13.65 18.45
C PRO A 84 -22.08 -14.06 18.87
N ASP A 85 -21.19 -13.07 18.95
CA ASP A 85 -19.90 -13.11 19.67
C ASP A 85 -19.01 -14.33 19.39
N ALA A 86 -19.08 -14.86 18.17
CA ALA A 86 -18.28 -15.97 17.70
C ALA A 86 -17.47 -15.57 16.47
N PHE A 87 -16.50 -16.41 16.12
CA PHE A 87 -15.73 -16.30 14.89
C PHE A 87 -15.69 -17.64 14.18
N GLU A 88 -15.69 -17.61 12.86
CA GLU A 88 -15.43 -18.78 12.02
C GLU A 88 -14.21 -18.56 11.13
N ASP A 89 -13.38 -19.60 11.00
CA ASP A 89 -12.19 -19.56 10.15
C ASP A 89 -12.63 -19.58 8.68
N VAL A 90 -12.29 -18.54 7.93
CA VAL A 90 -12.62 -18.38 6.49
C VAL A 90 -11.39 -18.49 5.60
N GLY A 91 -10.19 -18.34 6.17
CA GLY A 91 -8.93 -18.52 5.46
C GLY A 91 -7.85 -19.08 6.39
N THR A 92 -7.13 -20.11 5.96
CA THR A 92 -5.99 -20.63 6.73
C THR A 92 -4.80 -20.93 5.83
N ARG A 93 -3.58 -20.73 6.33
CA ARG A 93 -2.35 -21.13 5.63
C ARG A 93 -1.38 -21.82 6.58
N GLU A 94 -0.83 -22.95 6.13
CA GLU A 94 0.32 -23.59 6.75
C GLU A 94 1.59 -22.89 6.26
N LEU A 95 2.33 -22.26 7.16
CA LEU A 95 3.52 -21.48 6.81
C LEU A 95 4.68 -21.87 7.72
N LEU A 96 5.83 -22.14 7.11
CA LEU A 96 7.08 -22.45 7.81
C LEU A 96 8.24 -21.66 7.19
N PRO A 97 9.04 -20.92 7.98
CA PRO A 97 8.83 -20.59 9.39
C PRO A 97 7.52 -19.80 9.56
N SER A 98 6.89 -19.94 10.74
CA SER A 98 5.65 -19.25 11.04
C SER A 98 5.88 -17.72 11.04
N PRO A 99 4.96 -16.93 10.48
CA PRO A 99 4.95 -15.49 10.67
C PRO A 99 4.83 -15.13 12.14
N ARG A 100 5.45 -14.01 12.51
CA ARG A 100 5.32 -13.43 13.84
C ARG A 100 4.55 -12.11 13.83
N VAL A 101 4.47 -11.44 12.68
CA VAL A 101 3.74 -10.18 12.50
C VAL A 101 2.85 -10.28 11.27
N VAL A 102 1.67 -9.66 11.37
CA VAL A 102 0.75 -9.45 10.25
C VAL A 102 0.29 -7.98 10.23
N PHE A 103 0.29 -7.38 9.04
CA PHE A 103 -0.26 -6.05 8.82
C PHE A 103 -0.97 -6.02 7.47
N LEU A 104 -1.87 -5.06 7.32
CA LEU A 104 -2.76 -4.95 6.17
C LEU A 104 -2.41 -3.69 5.38
N ALA A 105 -2.64 -3.73 4.06
CA ALA A 105 -2.43 -2.60 3.16
C ALA A 105 -3.29 -2.77 1.90
N ASP A 106 -4.05 -1.75 1.49
CA ASP A 106 -4.75 -1.70 0.20
C ASP A 106 -3.77 -1.22 -0.88
N VAL A 107 -2.90 -2.12 -1.34
CA VAL A 107 -1.83 -1.72 -2.25
C VAL A 107 -2.28 -1.60 -3.71
N THR A 108 -3.48 -2.08 -4.00
CA THR A 108 -4.06 -1.99 -5.35
C THR A 108 -5.01 -0.81 -5.50
N GLY A 109 -5.47 -0.23 -4.38
CA GLY A 109 -6.40 0.92 -4.31
C GLY A 109 -7.83 0.53 -4.66
N ASN A 110 -8.21 -0.72 -4.41
CA ASN A 110 -9.51 -1.30 -4.76
C ASN A 110 -10.48 -1.37 -3.56
N GLY A 111 -10.00 -1.08 -2.34
CA GLY A 111 -10.79 -1.04 -1.11
C GLY A 111 -10.80 -2.32 -0.29
N ASP A 112 -10.10 -3.39 -0.69
CA ASP A 112 -9.70 -4.47 0.22
C ASP A 112 -8.20 -4.44 0.49
N GLU A 113 -7.82 -4.99 1.63
CA GLU A 113 -6.44 -4.94 2.09
C GLU A 113 -5.75 -6.29 1.89
N GLU A 114 -4.58 -6.26 1.27
CA GLU A 114 -3.69 -7.41 1.21
C GLU A 114 -3.03 -7.70 2.57
N MET A 115 -2.85 -8.99 2.88
CA MET A 115 -2.20 -9.41 4.13
C MET A 115 -0.69 -9.53 3.93
N TYR A 116 0.08 -8.72 4.64
CA TYR A 116 1.53 -8.81 4.67
C TYR A 116 2.04 -9.49 5.94
N LEU A 117 2.94 -10.44 5.74
CA LEU A 117 3.45 -11.33 6.79
C LEU A 117 4.94 -11.14 6.94
N LEU A 118 5.39 -10.97 8.19
CA LEU A 118 6.81 -10.87 8.54
C LEU A 118 7.21 -12.03 9.46
N ARG A 119 8.31 -12.68 9.12
CA ARG A 119 8.84 -13.84 9.85
C ARG A 119 10.35 -13.77 10.03
N ASP A 120 10.82 -14.47 11.05
CA ASP A 120 12.24 -14.75 11.22
C ASP A 120 12.62 -15.99 10.40
N VAL A 121 13.73 -15.89 9.69
CA VAL A 121 14.24 -16.97 8.83
C VAL A 121 15.61 -17.40 9.35
N PRO A 122 15.88 -18.72 9.50
CA PRO A 122 17.17 -19.22 9.94
C PRO A 122 18.34 -18.70 9.07
N ALA A 123 19.52 -18.58 9.68
CA ALA A 123 20.72 -18.18 8.95
C ALA A 123 21.02 -19.16 7.79
N GLY A 124 21.29 -18.63 6.61
CA GLY A 124 21.57 -19.41 5.40
C GLY A 124 20.34 -19.93 4.64
N ASP A 125 19.14 -19.64 5.13
CA ASP A 125 17.88 -19.97 4.44
C ASP A 125 17.45 -18.81 3.52
N ALA A 126 17.05 -19.15 2.29
CA ALA A 126 16.70 -18.22 1.22
C ALA A 126 15.21 -17.84 1.20
N ARG A 127 14.39 -18.42 2.08
CA ARG A 127 12.96 -18.10 2.17
C ARG A 127 12.75 -16.59 2.45
N PRO A 128 11.67 -15.98 1.91
CA PRO A 128 11.39 -14.57 2.14
C PRO A 128 11.05 -14.31 3.61
N ARG A 129 11.44 -13.15 4.12
CA ARG A 129 11.10 -12.68 5.48
C ARG A 129 9.82 -11.86 5.47
N LEU A 130 9.62 -11.03 4.45
CA LEU A 130 8.39 -10.28 4.20
C LEU A 130 7.72 -10.82 2.95
N PHE A 131 6.44 -11.16 3.03
CA PHE A 131 5.70 -11.73 1.90
C PHE A 131 4.20 -11.48 2.03
N ILE A 132 3.50 -11.55 0.91
CA ILE A 132 2.05 -11.38 0.83
C ILE A 132 1.30 -12.71 1.02
N SER A 133 0.10 -12.63 1.58
CA SER A 133 -0.97 -13.61 1.43
C SER A 133 -2.25 -12.88 1.04
N ASN A 134 -3.14 -13.55 0.31
CA ASN A 134 -4.45 -13.00 -0.03
C ASN A 134 -5.60 -13.94 0.34
N LEU A 135 -6.77 -13.35 0.55
CA LEU A 135 -8.07 -14.00 0.62
C LEU A 135 -8.98 -13.38 -0.47
N GLY A 136 -10.08 -14.03 -0.83
CA GLY A 136 -10.98 -13.52 -1.86
C GLY A 136 -10.59 -13.87 -3.30
N ILE A 137 -11.26 -13.20 -4.25
CA ILE A 137 -11.19 -13.49 -5.70
C ILE A 137 -10.09 -12.73 -6.43
N ASP A 138 -9.39 -11.84 -5.73
CA ASP A 138 -8.46 -10.92 -6.36
C ASP A 138 -7.19 -11.60 -6.86
N GLY A 139 -6.72 -11.11 -7.99
CA GLY A 139 -5.56 -11.65 -8.67
C GLY A 139 -4.31 -11.50 -7.81
N MET A 140 -3.83 -12.60 -7.24
CA MET A 140 -2.61 -12.59 -6.43
C MET A 140 -1.41 -12.14 -7.27
N PHE A 141 -0.75 -11.06 -6.86
CA PHE A 141 0.56 -10.68 -7.38
C PHE A 141 1.67 -11.26 -6.49
N ALA A 142 2.87 -11.41 -7.07
CA ALA A 142 4.00 -11.97 -6.35
C ALA A 142 4.75 -10.86 -5.59
N PHE A 143 4.75 -10.95 -4.26
CA PHE A 143 5.58 -10.11 -3.40
C PHE A 143 6.26 -10.96 -2.34
N GLU A 144 7.57 -11.19 -2.51
CA GLU A 144 8.40 -11.97 -1.60
C GLU A 144 9.77 -11.30 -1.48
N VAL A 145 10.13 -10.89 -0.27
CA VAL A 145 11.36 -10.13 -0.01
C VAL A 145 12.19 -10.85 1.07
N PRO A 146 13.46 -11.20 0.79
CA PRO A 146 14.31 -11.86 1.77
C PRO A 146 14.67 -10.97 2.96
N LEU A 147 14.59 -9.63 2.81
CA LEU A 147 15.12 -8.62 3.73
C LEU A 147 16.59 -8.89 4.12
N ASP A 148 17.10 -8.15 5.10
CA ASP A 148 18.45 -8.37 5.63
C ASP A 148 18.50 -9.72 6.39
N SER A 149 19.64 -10.41 6.33
CA SER A 149 19.78 -11.78 6.83
C SER A 149 19.76 -11.92 8.35
N ASP A 150 19.78 -10.81 9.08
CA ASP A 150 19.88 -10.72 10.53
C ASP A 150 18.53 -10.78 11.27
N ASN A 151 17.41 -10.86 10.54
CA ASN A 151 16.06 -10.73 11.10
C ASN A 151 15.85 -9.39 11.85
N GLY A 152 16.57 -8.33 11.47
CA GLY A 152 16.59 -7.05 12.17
C GLY A 152 15.30 -6.23 12.03
N TYR A 153 14.54 -6.41 10.94
CA TYR A 153 13.23 -5.78 10.77
C TYR A 153 12.20 -6.45 11.67
N ARG A 154 11.57 -5.66 12.55
CA ARG A 154 10.72 -6.14 13.64
C ARG A 154 9.23 -5.98 13.36
N TYR A 155 8.78 -4.89 12.77
CA TYR A 155 7.37 -4.65 12.46
C TYR A 155 7.21 -4.06 11.09
N GLY A 156 5.98 -4.06 10.57
CA GLY A 156 5.62 -3.35 9.35
C GLY A 156 4.25 -2.69 9.46
N ALA A 157 3.96 -1.82 8.49
CA ALA A 157 2.67 -1.18 8.31
C ALA A 157 2.42 -0.92 6.83
N GLY A 158 1.14 -0.86 6.47
CA GLY A 158 0.65 -0.28 5.23
C GLY A 158 0.18 1.16 5.44
N GLY A 159 0.22 1.96 4.39
CA GLY A 159 -0.49 3.24 4.35
C GLY A 159 -0.09 4.09 3.15
N ASP A 160 -1.07 4.79 2.59
CA ASP A 160 -0.91 5.79 1.54
C ASP A 160 -0.08 6.97 2.05
N ILE A 161 1.23 6.99 1.76
CA ILE A 161 2.13 8.10 2.14
C ILE A 161 2.27 9.13 1.03
N ASP A 162 1.86 8.80 -0.19
CA ASP A 162 2.05 9.66 -1.36
C ASP A 162 0.78 10.21 -2.02
N GLY A 163 -0.38 9.90 -1.45
CA GLY A 163 -1.69 10.43 -1.81
C GLY A 163 -2.21 9.94 -3.16
N ASP A 164 -1.73 8.81 -3.68
CA ASP A 164 -2.20 8.27 -4.95
C ASP A 164 -3.46 7.38 -4.82
N GLY A 165 -3.84 7.06 -3.58
CA GLY A 165 -4.99 6.22 -3.24
C GLY A 165 -4.65 4.74 -3.09
N LYS A 166 -3.36 4.37 -3.12
CA LYS A 166 -2.86 3.04 -2.78
C LYS A 166 -1.97 3.13 -1.55
N ASP A 167 -1.85 2.01 -0.85
CA ASP A 167 -0.95 1.92 0.28
C ASP A 167 0.48 1.56 -0.16
N GLU A 168 1.45 2.24 0.46
CA GLU A 168 2.84 1.80 0.50
C GLU A 168 3.08 0.88 1.70
N LEU A 169 4.19 0.14 1.67
CA LEU A 169 4.62 -0.68 2.81
C LEU A 169 5.89 -0.12 3.43
N ALA A 170 6.00 -0.21 4.74
CA ALA A 170 7.27 -0.06 5.43
C ALA A 170 7.53 -1.19 6.42
N VAL A 171 8.81 -1.52 6.59
CA VAL A 171 9.29 -2.35 7.70
C VAL A 171 10.34 -1.60 8.50
N VAL A 172 10.29 -1.71 9.82
CA VAL A 172 11.14 -0.95 10.76
C VAL A 172 12.15 -1.86 11.46
N ARG A 173 13.38 -1.36 11.62
CA ARG A 173 14.47 -1.93 12.40
C ARG A 173 15.10 -0.85 13.30
N ASP A 174 16.04 -1.24 14.13
CA ASP A 174 16.74 -0.37 15.08
C ASP A 174 17.47 0.81 14.41
N THR A 175 18.01 0.59 13.21
CA THR A 175 18.79 1.60 12.46
C THR A 175 18.01 2.32 11.36
N GLY A 176 16.69 2.07 11.24
CA GLY A 176 15.87 2.77 10.25
C GLY A 176 14.64 2.00 9.81
N PHE A 177 14.13 2.36 8.65
CA PHE A 177 13.02 1.67 8.01
C PHE A 177 13.26 1.56 6.50
N LYS A 178 12.62 0.56 5.90
CA LYS A 178 12.65 0.30 4.46
C LYS A 178 11.24 0.50 3.92
N ILE A 179 11.10 1.24 2.82
CA ILE A 179 9.82 1.57 2.19
C ILE A 179 9.74 0.93 0.81
N PHE A 180 8.56 0.37 0.47
CA PHE A 180 8.20 -0.16 -0.83
C PHE A 180 7.06 0.70 -1.40
N GLU A 181 7.34 1.42 -2.49
CA GLU A 181 6.40 2.41 -3.05
C GLU A 181 5.39 1.85 -4.05
N SER A 182 5.61 0.65 -4.56
CA SER A 182 4.69 0.01 -5.52
C SER A 182 4.74 -1.51 -5.36
N PRO A 183 4.36 -2.01 -4.17
CA PRO A 183 4.45 -3.42 -3.82
C PRO A 183 3.55 -4.32 -4.68
N GLU A 184 2.52 -3.76 -5.32
CA GLU A 184 1.62 -4.46 -6.24
C GLU A 184 2.29 -4.78 -7.59
N THR A 185 3.38 -4.08 -7.93
CA THR A 185 4.09 -4.28 -9.20
C THR A 185 5.53 -4.77 -9.06
N ASN A 186 6.20 -4.49 -7.94
CA ASN A 186 7.60 -4.83 -7.74
C ASN A 186 8.03 -4.83 -6.27
N THR A 187 9.27 -5.28 -6.01
CA THR A 187 9.87 -5.30 -4.66
C THR A 187 10.96 -4.26 -4.48
N ASN A 188 11.00 -3.21 -5.31
CA ASN A 188 11.98 -2.14 -5.15
C ASN A 188 11.71 -1.40 -3.85
N SER A 189 12.78 -1.00 -3.19
CA SER A 189 12.70 -0.27 -1.94
C SER A 189 13.84 0.71 -1.78
N TYR A 190 13.63 1.69 -0.93
CA TYR A 190 14.69 2.52 -0.38
C TYR A 190 14.72 2.39 1.14
N THR A 191 15.89 2.67 1.73
CA THR A 191 16.09 2.65 3.17
C THR A 191 16.28 4.06 3.67
N VAL A 192 15.57 4.41 4.74
CA VAL A 192 15.80 5.63 5.51
C VAL A 192 16.55 5.26 6.77
N THR A 193 17.76 5.79 6.93
CA THR A 193 18.58 5.60 8.13
C THR A 193 18.13 6.55 9.23
N LEU A 194 17.62 5.99 10.31
CA LEU A 194 17.13 6.72 11.47
C LEU A 194 17.16 5.79 12.68
N GLU A 195 17.74 6.21 13.79
CA GLU A 195 17.69 5.41 15.03
C GLU A 195 16.24 5.26 15.51
N THR A 196 15.79 4.02 15.70
CA THR A 196 14.47 3.68 16.23
C THR A 196 14.59 2.62 17.33
N ASN A 197 13.51 2.38 18.07
CA ASN A 197 13.43 1.24 19.00
C ASN A 197 12.85 -0.03 18.35
N ALA A 198 12.51 0.02 17.05
CA ALA A 198 11.93 -1.05 16.26
C ALA A 198 10.68 -1.71 16.89
N ARG A 199 9.85 -0.96 17.61
CA ARG A 199 8.68 -1.51 18.32
C ARG A 199 7.36 -1.37 17.57
N THR A 200 7.21 -0.32 16.78
CA THR A 200 5.97 -0.03 16.05
C THR A 200 6.28 0.92 14.91
N ILE A 201 5.45 0.86 13.88
CA ILE A 201 5.42 1.84 12.80
C ILE A 201 3.96 2.06 12.41
N VAL A 202 3.61 3.29 12.06
CA VAL A 202 2.30 3.64 11.50
C VAL A 202 2.60 4.52 10.30
N MET A 203 1.90 4.28 9.20
CA MET A 203 2.06 5.01 7.96
C MET A 203 0.81 5.80 7.64
N GLY A 204 0.99 6.89 6.90
CA GLY A 204 -0.11 7.70 6.41
C GLY A 204 0.34 9.07 5.95
N ASN A 205 -0.45 9.62 5.04
CA ASN A 205 -0.28 10.94 4.48
C ASN A 205 -0.73 12.04 5.47
N LEU A 206 0.19 12.48 6.33
CA LEU A 206 -0.11 13.43 7.42
C LEU A 206 -0.49 14.84 6.95
N ASP A 207 -0.10 15.24 5.75
CA ASP A 207 -0.49 16.54 5.19
C ASP A 207 -1.75 16.47 4.33
N ALA A 208 -2.28 15.25 4.12
CA ALA A 208 -3.41 14.94 3.23
C ALA A 208 -3.21 15.39 1.76
N LEU A 209 -1.96 15.65 1.36
CA LEU A 209 -1.59 16.08 0.02
C LEU A 209 -0.77 15.00 -0.68
N GLY A 210 0.18 14.39 0.02
CA GLY A 210 1.05 13.36 -0.55
C GLY A 210 2.17 13.94 -1.44
N LYS A 211 2.62 13.16 -2.43
CA LYS A 211 3.63 13.58 -3.41
C LYS A 211 3.04 14.58 -4.40
N ASP A 212 3.89 15.47 -4.91
CA ASP A 212 3.49 16.40 -5.96
C ASP A 212 3.15 15.67 -7.26
N ARG A 213 1.95 15.93 -7.80
CA ARG A 213 1.45 15.35 -9.05
C ARG A 213 1.34 16.42 -10.12
N LEU A 214 2.01 16.20 -11.25
CA LEU A 214 1.88 17.07 -12.42
C LEU A 214 0.60 16.71 -13.18
N THR A 215 -0.19 17.71 -13.56
CA THR A 215 -1.36 17.54 -14.43
C THR A 215 -1.37 18.55 -15.57
N ALA A 216 -2.11 18.20 -16.61
CA ALA A 216 -2.36 19.01 -17.79
C ALA A 216 -3.87 19.27 -17.94
N ASP A 217 -4.24 20.47 -18.40
CA ASP A 217 -5.63 20.81 -18.72
C ASP A 217 -6.15 20.15 -20.02
N VAL A 218 -5.25 19.75 -20.91
CA VAL A 218 -5.57 19.11 -22.19
C VAL A 218 -4.76 17.81 -22.36
N THR A 219 -5.46 16.71 -22.66
CA THR A 219 -4.83 15.38 -22.88
C THR A 219 -4.63 15.05 -24.36
N ARG A 220 -5.23 15.82 -25.27
CA ARG A 220 -5.13 15.62 -26.72
C ARG A 220 -5.23 16.93 -27.48
N PHE A 221 -4.34 17.10 -28.46
CA PHE A 221 -4.40 18.19 -29.44
C PHE A 221 -4.69 17.60 -30.83
N ASP A 222 -5.64 18.19 -31.54
CA ASP A 222 -5.86 17.93 -32.96
C ASP A 222 -5.37 19.15 -33.75
N LEU A 223 -4.28 18.95 -34.51
CA LEU A 223 -3.63 20.00 -35.31
C LEU A 223 -3.94 19.77 -36.79
N SER A 224 -4.45 20.81 -37.45
CA SER A 224 -4.66 20.83 -38.90
C SER A 224 -3.82 21.95 -39.51
N VAL A 225 -3.03 21.62 -40.53
CA VAL A 225 -2.15 22.56 -41.21
C VAL A 225 -2.05 22.20 -42.69
N ASN A 226 -2.13 23.22 -43.55
CA ASN A 226 -1.91 23.03 -44.99
C ASN A 226 -0.42 22.95 -45.29
N ALA A 227 -0.06 22.22 -46.35
CA ALA A 227 1.30 22.22 -46.88
C ALA A 227 1.83 23.65 -47.10
N GLY A 228 3.09 23.88 -46.72
CA GLY A 228 3.72 25.19 -46.78
C GLY A 228 3.34 26.18 -45.66
N LYS A 229 2.59 25.74 -44.63
CA LYS A 229 2.13 26.62 -43.52
C LYS A 229 2.48 26.05 -42.14
N GLN A 230 2.29 26.89 -41.12
CA GLN A 230 2.29 26.51 -39.71
C GLN A 230 0.85 26.56 -39.17
N SER A 231 0.50 25.67 -38.24
CA SER A 231 -0.79 25.71 -37.55
C SER A 231 -0.89 26.93 -36.64
N SER A 232 -2.11 27.27 -36.23
CA SER A 232 -2.29 28.12 -35.04
C SER A 232 -1.68 27.45 -33.81
N ALA A 233 -1.16 28.25 -32.87
CA ALA A 233 -0.68 27.75 -31.59
C ALA A 233 -1.85 27.25 -30.75
N GLN A 234 -1.71 26.04 -30.20
CA GLN A 234 -2.55 25.50 -29.15
C GLN A 234 -1.77 25.51 -27.83
N GLN A 235 -2.47 25.60 -26.70
CA GLN A 235 -1.83 25.76 -25.39
C GLN A 235 -2.11 24.57 -24.49
N LEU A 236 -1.09 24.20 -23.73
CA LEU A 236 -1.14 23.23 -22.65
C LEU A 236 -0.80 23.98 -21.36
N ARG A 237 -1.68 23.96 -20.37
CA ARG A 237 -1.40 24.45 -19.03
C ARG A 237 -1.00 23.27 -18.15
N LEU A 238 0.24 23.34 -17.65
CA LEU A 238 0.78 22.41 -16.68
C LEU A 238 0.63 22.97 -15.27
N THR A 239 0.10 22.17 -14.35
CA THR A 239 -0.11 22.59 -12.95
C THR A 239 0.33 21.49 -11.99
N ASN A 240 0.84 21.88 -10.82
CA ASN A 240 0.94 20.97 -9.68
C ASN A 240 -0.47 20.76 -9.14
N LEU A 241 -1.02 19.57 -9.33
CA LEU A 241 -2.35 19.19 -8.84
C LEU A 241 -2.38 19.16 -7.31
N THR A 242 -1.32 18.64 -6.70
CA THR A 242 -1.22 18.43 -5.26
C THR A 242 -1.08 19.74 -4.50
N ARG A 243 -0.19 20.63 -4.96
CA ARG A 243 0.05 21.94 -4.35
C ARG A 243 0.03 23.03 -5.43
N PRO A 244 -1.15 23.54 -5.84
CA PRO A 244 -1.26 24.50 -6.95
C PRO A 244 -0.46 25.79 -6.79
N ASN A 245 -0.13 26.16 -5.53
CA ASN A 245 0.66 27.33 -5.18
C ASN A 245 2.14 27.01 -4.93
N ASN A 246 2.56 25.75 -5.04
CA ASN A 246 3.96 25.34 -4.93
C ASN A 246 4.47 24.88 -6.30
N PRO A 247 5.26 25.71 -6.99
CA PRO A 247 5.82 25.36 -8.28
C PRO A 247 6.66 24.08 -8.22
N VAL A 248 6.37 23.14 -9.11
CA VAL A 248 7.25 22.01 -9.40
C VAL A 248 7.84 22.15 -10.79
N ARG A 249 9.07 21.70 -10.93
CA ARG A 249 9.75 21.66 -12.22
C ARG A 249 9.11 20.61 -13.12
N TYR A 250 8.93 20.94 -14.39
CA TYR A 250 8.55 19.99 -15.43
C TYR A 250 9.61 19.95 -16.52
N ASP A 251 9.69 18.79 -17.18
CA ASP A 251 10.44 18.56 -18.41
C ASP A 251 9.51 17.82 -19.39
N ILE A 252 9.50 18.22 -20.66
CA ILE A 252 8.62 17.72 -21.71
C ILE A 252 9.46 17.04 -22.77
N ARG A 253 9.09 15.80 -23.10
CA ARG A 253 9.71 15.04 -24.19
C ARG A 253 8.66 14.60 -25.18
N LEU A 254 8.85 14.93 -26.45
CA LEU A 254 8.03 14.42 -27.54
C LEU A 254 8.43 12.99 -27.86
N LEU A 255 7.45 12.08 -27.87
CA LEU A 255 7.62 10.67 -28.20
C LEU A 255 6.53 10.24 -29.22
N PRO A 256 6.90 9.84 -30.45
CA PRO A 256 8.26 9.88 -31.01
C PRO A 256 8.76 11.32 -31.21
N GLN A 257 10.08 11.50 -31.27
CA GLN A 257 10.65 12.80 -31.62
C GLN A 257 10.38 13.08 -33.11
N VAL A 258 9.60 14.12 -33.37
CA VAL A 258 9.23 14.57 -34.71
C VAL A 258 9.64 16.02 -34.91
N SER A 259 10.11 16.37 -36.12
CA SER A 259 10.60 17.72 -36.43
C SER A 259 9.48 18.71 -36.73
N PHE A 260 8.31 18.23 -37.17
CA PHE A 260 7.16 19.06 -37.54
C PHE A 260 6.35 19.54 -36.33
N ILE A 261 6.69 19.13 -35.11
CA ILE A 261 6.06 19.66 -33.89
C ILE A 261 7.04 20.61 -33.20
N ARG A 262 6.58 21.82 -32.90
CA ARG A 262 7.33 22.83 -32.14
C ARG A 262 6.65 23.08 -30.80
N LEU A 263 7.44 23.10 -29.74
CA LEU A 263 7.04 23.53 -28.41
C LEU A 263 7.74 24.86 -28.09
N SER A 264 7.04 25.79 -27.43
CA SER A 264 7.64 27.06 -27.00
C SER A 264 8.70 26.89 -25.94
N GLN A 265 8.62 25.81 -25.15
CA GLN A 265 9.55 25.43 -24.11
C GLN A 265 9.43 23.93 -23.86
N ILE A 266 10.52 23.32 -23.40
CA ILE A 266 10.59 21.90 -23.04
C ILE A 266 10.82 21.68 -21.55
N SER A 267 10.97 22.75 -20.77
CA SER A 267 11.09 22.70 -19.32
C SER A 267 10.68 24.03 -18.70
N GLY A 268 10.33 24.02 -17.43
CA GLY A 268 9.89 25.20 -16.67
C GLY A 268 9.33 24.81 -15.31
N ASP A 269 8.64 25.73 -14.65
CA ASP A 269 7.99 25.51 -13.36
C ASP A 269 6.47 25.70 -13.46
N THR A 270 5.69 24.97 -12.66
CA THR A 270 4.23 25.13 -12.63
C THR A 270 3.78 26.38 -11.83
N PRO A 271 2.66 27.03 -12.18
CA PRO A 271 1.86 26.80 -13.37
C PRO A 271 2.62 27.25 -14.63
N GLY A 272 2.76 26.36 -15.60
CA GLY A 272 3.45 26.61 -16.86
C GLY A 272 2.46 26.60 -18.01
N THR A 273 2.64 27.47 -19.01
CA THR A 273 1.89 27.40 -20.27
C THR A 273 2.84 27.11 -21.42
N VAL A 274 2.61 26.00 -22.12
CA VAL A 274 3.43 25.55 -23.24
C VAL A 274 2.60 25.71 -24.50
N SER A 275 3.14 26.44 -25.48
CA SER A 275 2.50 26.55 -26.80
C SER A 275 3.02 25.47 -27.73
N LEU A 276 2.10 24.83 -28.44
CA LEU A 276 2.33 23.76 -29.41
C LEU A 276 1.89 24.24 -30.80
N THR A 277 2.72 23.99 -31.81
CA THR A 277 2.34 24.19 -33.23
C THR A 277 2.84 23.05 -34.11
N ALA A 278 2.08 22.73 -35.16
CA ALA A 278 2.56 21.91 -36.26
C ALA A 278 3.15 22.79 -37.37
N ASP A 279 4.33 22.42 -37.86
CA ASP A 279 5.09 23.10 -38.91
C ASP A 279 5.15 22.20 -40.16
N ALA A 280 4.40 22.59 -41.18
CA ALA A 280 4.35 21.93 -42.48
C ALA A 280 5.02 22.78 -43.57
N THR A 281 5.90 23.72 -43.20
CA THR A 281 6.54 24.62 -44.17
C THR A 281 7.44 23.90 -45.17
N GLU A 282 8.04 22.77 -44.76
CA GLU A 282 8.87 21.92 -45.62
C GLU A 282 8.06 20.90 -46.46
N LEU A 283 6.75 20.80 -46.24
CA LEU A 283 5.88 19.95 -47.06
C LEU A 283 5.49 20.70 -48.33
N LEU A 284 5.93 20.19 -49.48
CA LEU A 284 5.57 20.72 -50.79
C LEU A 284 4.05 20.60 -51.00
N PRO A 285 3.36 21.64 -51.51
CA PRO A 285 1.99 21.50 -51.98
C PRO A 285 1.93 20.44 -53.09
N ALA A 286 0.98 19.51 -52.99
CA ALA A 286 0.67 18.57 -54.05
C ALA A 286 0.09 19.27 -55.28
#